data_AF-A0A9Q1CGX3-F1
#
_entry.id   AF-A0A9Q1CGX3-F1
#
_cell.length_a   1.000
_cell.length_b   1.000
_cell.length_c   1.000
_cell.angle_alpha   90.00
_cell.angle_beta   90.00
_cell.angle_gamma   90.00
#
_symmetry.space_group_name_H-M   'P 1'
#
loop_
_entity.id
_entity.type
_entity.pdbx_description
1 polymer ?
#
loop_
_entity_poly.entity_id
_entity_poly.type
_entity_poly.pdbx_seq_one_letter_code
_entity_poly.pdbx_strand_id
1 'polypeptide(L)'
;MRKKIAAVDKDEEIREIFRAFDRQSKGFITIEDLHHVASTVSPHLPKHRLIAAFQELDGDKDGRISFRDFEFLMKYGVEDDL
;
A
#
# COMPACT_ATOMS: atom_id res chain seq x y z
N MET A 1 27.25 -1.66 16.01
CA MET A 1 26.05 -2.52 15.94
C MET A 1 25.10 -1.98 14.88
N ARG A 2 24.68 -2.77 13.87
CA ARG A 2 23.77 -2.31 12.81
C ARG A 2 22.30 -2.40 13.29
N LYS A 3 21.56 -1.30 13.07
CA LYS A 3 20.21 -0.96 13.53
C LYS A 3 19.24 -2.17 13.51
N LYS A 4 18.88 -2.67 14.69
CA LYS A 4 17.71 -3.55 14.90
C LYS A 4 16.43 -2.77 15.26
N ILE A 5 16.46 -1.44 15.19
CA ILE A 5 15.35 -0.56 15.62
C ILE A 5 14.42 -0.17 14.45
N ALA A 6 14.81 -0.37 13.19
CA ALA A 6 14.04 0.11 12.04
C ALA A 6 12.99 -0.86 11.47
N ALA A 7 13.07 -2.16 11.76
CA ALA A 7 12.18 -3.16 11.17
C ALA A 7 10.83 -3.25 11.91
N VAL A 8 10.84 -3.17 13.24
CA VAL A 8 9.61 -3.22 14.07
C VAL A 8 8.71 -2.01 13.80
N ASP A 9 9.30 -0.84 13.63
CA ASP A 9 8.57 0.41 13.38
C ASP A 9 7.89 0.40 12.00
N LYS A 10 8.59 -0.11 10.98
CA LYS A 10 8.03 -0.25 9.63
C LYS A 10 6.85 -1.20 9.56
N ASP A 11 6.91 -2.36 10.23
CA ASP A 11 5.80 -3.30 10.25
C ASP A 11 4.53 -2.71 10.91
N GLU A 12 4.69 -1.87 11.93
CA GLU A 12 3.60 -1.16 12.58
C GLU A 12 3.05 -0.04 11.68
N GLU A 13 3.94 0.78 11.10
CA GLU A 13 3.57 1.87 10.17
C GLU A 13 2.83 1.34 8.95
N ILE A 14 3.32 0.26 8.33
CA ILE A 14 2.67 -0.41 7.20
C ILE A 14 1.27 -0.89 7.60
N ARG A 15 1.09 -1.39 8.82
CA ARG A 15 -0.20 -1.88 9.32
C ARG A 15 -1.17 -0.74 9.61
N GLU A 16 -0.69 0.38 10.16
CA GLU A 16 -1.50 1.58 10.37
C GLU A 16 -1.94 2.18 9.04
N ILE A 17 -1.02 2.30 8.08
CA ILE A 17 -1.33 2.77 6.73
C ILE A 17 -2.34 1.83 6.09
N PHE A 18 -2.12 0.52 6.11
CA PHE A 18 -3.06 -0.46 5.56
C PHE A 18 -4.46 -0.33 6.16
N ARG A 19 -4.57 -0.12 7.49
CA ARG A 19 -5.87 0.14 8.15
C ARG A 19 -6.49 1.47 7.74
N ALA A 20 -5.70 2.51 7.50
CA ALA A 20 -6.19 3.78 7.00
C ALA A 20 -6.76 3.64 5.57
N PHE A 21 -6.21 2.74 4.77
CA PHE A 21 -6.72 2.39 3.45
C PHE A 21 -7.94 1.46 3.50
N ASP A 22 -7.90 0.40 4.33
CA ASP A 22 -9.00 -0.56 4.52
C ASP A 22 -10.07 -0.03 5.51
N ARG A 23 -10.82 0.98 5.06
CA ARG A 23 -11.86 1.63 5.87
C ARG A 23 -12.94 0.68 6.42
N GLN A 24 -13.18 -0.42 5.72
CA GLN A 24 -14.22 -1.38 6.08
C GLN A 24 -13.65 -2.59 6.85
N SER A 25 -12.34 -2.59 7.16
CA SER A 25 -11.65 -3.68 7.85
C SER A 25 -11.93 -5.04 7.20
N LYS A 26 -11.94 -5.08 5.87
CA LYS A 26 -12.14 -6.28 5.05
C LYS A 26 -10.92 -7.21 5.10
N GLY A 27 -9.75 -6.68 5.46
CA GLY A 27 -8.46 -7.35 5.40
C GLY A 27 -7.77 -7.25 4.03
N PHE A 28 -8.33 -6.47 3.11
CA PHE A 28 -7.79 -6.21 1.77
C PHE A 28 -8.22 -4.83 1.27
N ILE A 29 -7.38 -4.20 0.46
CA ILE A 29 -7.66 -2.88 -0.13
C ILE A 29 -8.16 -3.09 -1.56
N THR A 30 -9.36 -2.60 -1.85
CA THR A 30 -9.89 -2.60 -3.22
C THR A 30 -9.50 -1.32 -3.96
N ILE A 31 -9.64 -1.33 -5.29
CA ILE A 31 -9.38 -0.12 -6.09
C ILE A 31 -10.27 1.06 -5.71
N GLU A 32 -11.48 0.79 -5.20
CA GLU A 32 -12.40 1.81 -4.69
C GLU A 32 -11.88 2.44 -3.40
N ASP A 33 -11.37 1.60 -2.47
CA ASP A 33 -10.76 2.06 -1.22
C ASP A 33 -9.52 2.91 -1.51
N LEU A 34 -8.65 2.44 -2.43
CA LEU A 34 -7.47 3.18 -2.89
C LEU A 34 -7.86 4.53 -3.53
N HIS A 35 -8.85 4.54 -4.41
CA HIS A 35 -9.32 5.76 -5.07
C HIS A 35 -9.90 6.77 -4.07
N HIS A 36 -10.65 6.30 -3.08
CA HIS A 36 -11.25 7.16 -2.07
C HIS A 36 -10.16 7.86 -1.22
N VAL A 37 -9.17 7.09 -0.77
CA VAL A 37 -8.05 7.63 0.01
C VAL A 37 -7.19 8.56 -0.86
N ALA A 38 -6.88 8.15 -2.08
CA ALA A 38 -6.11 8.96 -3.00
C ALA A 38 -6.81 10.28 -3.34
N SER A 39 -8.13 10.29 -3.50
CA SER A 39 -8.90 11.53 -3.67
C SER A 39 -8.87 12.43 -2.43
N THR A 40 -8.66 11.86 -1.24
CA THR A 40 -8.56 12.60 0.02
C THR A 40 -7.15 13.17 0.22
N VAL A 41 -6.12 12.40 -0.12
CA VAL A 41 -4.71 12.76 0.06
C VAL A 41 -4.19 13.61 -1.10
N SER A 42 -4.59 13.29 -2.33
CA SER A 42 -4.14 13.95 -3.56
C SER A 42 -5.28 14.01 -4.59
N PRO A 43 -6.19 15.01 -4.48
CA PRO A 43 -7.34 15.15 -5.37
C PRO A 43 -6.97 15.39 -6.84
N HIS A 44 -5.70 15.71 -7.13
CA HIS A 44 -5.19 15.90 -8.48
C HIS A 44 -4.60 14.62 -9.11
N LEU A 45 -4.51 13.52 -8.35
CA LEU A 45 -3.98 12.27 -8.87
C LEU A 45 -4.99 11.67 -9.87
N PRO A 46 -4.61 11.50 -11.15
CA PRO A 46 -5.57 11.06 -12.15
C PRO A 46 -5.86 9.56 -11.99
N LYS A 47 -7.11 9.18 -12.23
CA LYS A 47 -7.60 7.80 -12.04
C LYS A 47 -6.74 6.75 -12.75
N HIS A 48 -6.19 7.05 -13.92
CA HIS A 48 -5.32 6.12 -14.65
C HIS A 48 -4.01 5.80 -13.90
N ARG A 49 -3.42 6.77 -13.19
CA ARG A 49 -2.22 6.55 -12.36
C ARG A 49 -2.56 5.70 -11.14
N LEU A 50 -3.73 5.93 -10.55
CA LEU A 50 -4.24 5.08 -9.47
C LEU A 50 -4.44 3.64 -9.91
N ILE A 51 -5.05 3.44 -11.08
CA ILE A 51 -5.24 2.09 -11.64
C ILE A 51 -3.89 1.44 -11.93
N ALA A 52 -2.93 2.16 -12.51
CA ALA A 52 -1.59 1.64 -12.76
C ALA A 52 -0.88 1.25 -11.45
N ALA A 53 -0.91 2.11 -10.42
CA ALA A 53 -0.36 1.80 -9.11
C ALA A 53 -1.05 0.61 -8.45
N PHE A 54 -2.38 0.53 -8.55
CA PHE A 54 -3.14 -0.61 -8.06
C PHE A 54 -2.71 -1.91 -8.74
N GLN A 55 -2.56 -1.91 -10.06
CA GLN A 55 -2.12 -3.09 -10.82
C GLN A 55 -0.67 -3.50 -10.53
N GLU A 56 0.17 -2.56 -10.12
CA GLU A 56 1.55 -2.83 -9.70
C GLU A 56 1.59 -3.43 -8.29
N LEU A 57 0.65 -3.01 -7.43
CA LEU A 57 0.46 -3.54 -6.07
C LEU A 57 -0.23 -4.92 -6.07
N ASP A 58 -1.18 -5.14 -6.96
CA ASP A 58 -1.97 -6.37 -7.11
C ASP A 58 -1.16 -7.44 -7.86
N GLY A 59 -0.18 -8.02 -7.17
CA GLY A 59 0.78 -8.98 -7.74
C GLY A 59 0.13 -10.28 -8.21
N ASP A 60 -0.93 -10.75 -7.55
CA ASP A 60 -1.68 -11.94 -7.93
C ASP A 60 -2.88 -11.67 -8.85
N LYS A 61 -3.22 -10.39 -9.07
CA LYS A 61 -4.27 -9.94 -10.00
C LYS A 61 -5.66 -10.45 -9.63
N ASP A 62 -5.93 -10.61 -8.34
CA ASP A 62 -7.27 -10.95 -7.85
C ASP A 62 -8.18 -9.72 -7.71
N GLY A 63 -7.64 -8.53 -8.00
CA GLY A 63 -8.34 -7.26 -7.86
C GLY A 63 -8.37 -6.76 -6.42
N ARG A 64 -7.49 -7.26 -5.55
CA ARG A 64 -7.41 -6.89 -4.13
C ARG A 64 -5.95 -6.84 -3.67
N ILE A 65 -5.57 -5.75 -3.02
CA ILE A 65 -4.25 -5.67 -2.40
C ILE A 65 -4.37 -6.29 -1.01
N SER A 66 -3.79 -7.47 -0.82
CA SER A 66 -3.72 -8.09 0.49
C SER A 66 -2.66 -7.41 1.34
N PHE A 67 -2.73 -7.60 2.66
CA PHE A 67 -1.68 -7.09 3.56
C PHE A 67 -0.28 -7.56 3.15
N ARG A 68 -0.17 -8.78 2.60
CA ARG A 68 1.11 -9.34 2.14
C ARG A 68 1.68 -8.59 0.94
N ASP A 69 0.85 -8.22 -0.03
CA ASP A 69 1.28 -7.46 -1.21
C ASP A 69 1.68 -6.04 -0.83
N PHE A 70 0.90 -5.43 0.06
CA PHE A 70 1.18 -4.11 0.61
C PHE A 70 2.48 -4.10 1.43
N GLU A 71 2.69 -5.11 2.29
CA GLU A 71 3.91 -5.28 3.06
C GLU A 71 5.11 -5.53 2.16
N PHE A 72 4.95 -6.38 1.14
CA PHE A 72 6.01 -6.65 0.18
C PHE A 72 6.41 -5.37 -0.57
N LEU A 73 5.46 -4.58 -1.06
CA LEU A 73 5.77 -3.33 -1.73
C LEU A 73 6.37 -2.28 -0.77
N MET A 74 5.90 -2.16 0.47
CA MET A 74 6.48 -1.17 1.40
C MET A 74 7.87 -1.57 1.91
N LYS A 75 8.18 -2.88 1.97
CA LYS A 75 9.49 -3.39 2.40
C LYS A 75 10.49 -3.50 1.26
N TYR A 76 10.04 -3.82 0.04
CA TYR A 76 10.89 -4.13 -1.11
C TYR A 76 10.63 -3.23 -2.33
N GLY A 77 9.49 -2.55 -2.42
CA GLY A 77 9.09 -1.69 -3.55
C GLY A 77 9.65 -0.26 -3.53
N VAL A 78 10.70 -0.04 -2.74
CA VAL A 78 11.63 1.09 -2.91
C VAL A 78 13.04 0.51 -2.86
N GLU A 79 13.38 -0.33 -3.81
CA GLU A 79 14.77 -0.48 -4.22
C GLU A 79 15.15 0.85 -4.89
N ASP A 80 15.58 1.79 -4.05
CA ASP A 80 16.50 2.85 -4.44
C ASP A 80 17.67 2.13 -5.14
N ASP A 81 17.67 2.19 -6.46
CA ASP A 81 18.76 1.69 -7.31
C ASP A 81 20.03 2.44 -6.86
N LEU A 82 20.82 1.74 -6.03
CA LEU A 82 22.25 1.89 -5.71
C LEU A 82 22.93 3.26 -5.92
#